data_AF-A0A0C3IWH4-F1
#
_entry.id   AF-A0A0C3IWH4-F1
#
_cell.length_a   1.000
_cell.length_b   1.000
_cell.length_c   1.000
_cell.angle_alpha   90.00
_cell.angle_beta   90.00
_cell.angle_gamma   90.00
#
_symmetry.space_group_name_H-M   'P 1'
#
loop_
_entity.id
_entity.type
_entity.pdbx_description
1 polymer ?
#
loop_
_entity_poly.entity_id
_entity_poly.type
_entity_poly.pdbx_seq_one_letter_code
_entity_poly.pdbx_strand_id
1 'polypeptide(L)' 'MPTTTERLLEIAQALPEPLLGEVLDFAEFLRARHASTASGAGGLDLLDLCGGLAGSETFQGAPELIQRRLRDAWN' A
#
# COMPACT_ATOMS: atom_id res chain seq x y z
N MET A 1 4.68 27.92 22.12
CA MET A 1 4.12 27.65 20.78
C MET A 1 3.21 26.45 20.93
N PRO A 2 1.91 26.55 20.61
CA PRO A 2 0.99 25.43 20.77
C PRO A 2 1.39 24.27 19.84
N THR A 3 1.14 23.05 20.29
CA THR A 3 1.40 21.84 19.49
C THR A 3 0.46 21.74 18.30
N THR A 4 0.80 20.96 17.28
CA THR A 4 -0.05 20.77 16.10
C THR A 4 -1.44 20.23 16.48
N THR A 5 -1.51 19.36 17.50
CA THR A 5 -2.77 18.79 18.01
C THR A 5 -3.62 19.85 18.71
N GLU A 6 -3.02 20.71 19.52
CA GLU A 6 -3.71 21.82 20.19
C GLU A 6 -4.30 22.80 19.17
N ARG A 7 -3.52 23.16 18.14
CA ARG A 7 -3.99 24.03 17.06
C ARG A 7 -5.15 23.41 16.27
N LEU A 8 -5.12 22.10 16.06
CA LEU A 8 -6.19 21.39 15.35
C LEU A 8 -7.47 21.35 16.18
N LEU A 9 -7.36 21.16 17.49
CA LEU A 9 -8.49 21.22 18.41
C LEU A 9 -9.12 22.63 18.46
N GLU A 10 -8.31 23.68 18.56
CA GLU A 10 -8.78 25.07 18.55
C GLU A 10 -9.55 25.40 17.26
N ILE A 11 -9.07 24.93 16.10
CA ILE A 11 -9.75 25.13 14.81
C ILE A 11 -11.05 24.33 14.74
N ALA A 12 -11.02 23.07 15.17
CA ALA A 12 -12.21 22.19 15.20
C ALA A 12 -13.33 22.79 16.06
N GLN A 13 -13.01 23.36 17.22
CA GLN A 13 -13.99 23.97 18.12
C GLN A 13 -14.73 25.18 17.52
N ALA A 14 -14.14 25.86 16.54
CA ALA A 14 -14.73 27.02 15.89
C ALA A 14 -15.56 26.68 14.63
N LEU A 15 -15.55 25.41 14.20
CA LEU A 15 -16.20 24.98 12.96
C LEU A 15 -17.68 24.58 13.21
N PRO A 16 -18.58 24.90 12.27
CA PRO A 16 -19.94 24.34 12.24
C PRO A 16 -19.96 22.81 12.08
N GLU A 17 -20.99 22.15 12.61
CA GLU A 17 -21.17 20.68 12.57
C GLU A 17 -20.94 20.04 11.18
N PRO A 18 -21.43 20.61 10.06
CA PRO A 18 -21.17 20.01 8.75
C PRO A 18 -19.68 19.94 8.39
N LEU A 19 -18.92 20.97 8.75
CA LEU A 19 -17.48 21.02 8.45
C LEU A 19 -16.66 20.16 9.42
N LEU A 20 -17.15 19.94 10.64
CA LEU A 20 -16.57 18.95 11.55
C LEU A 20 -16.67 17.53 10.96
N GLY A 21 -17.78 17.21 10.30
CA GLY A 21 -17.94 15.97 9.54
C GLY A 21 -16.86 15.80 8.47
N GLU A 22 -16.60 16.84 7.66
CA GLU A 22 -15.55 16.81 6.64
C GLU A 22 -14.14 16.59 7.22
N VAL A 23 -13.85 17.16 8.40
CA VAL A 23 -12.57 16.95 9.10
C VAL A 23 -12.43 15.51 9.56
N LEU A 24 -13.51 14.89 10.07
CA LEU A 24 -13.52 13.48 10.45
C LEU A 24 -13.33 12.57 9.23
N ASP A 25 -14.06 12.82 8.15
CA ASP A 25 -13.94 12.06 6.90
C ASP A 25 -12.51 12.10 6.36
N PHE A 26 -11.86 13.27 6.40
CA PHE A 26 -10.47 13.41 5.99
C PHE A 26 -9.49 12.68 6.91
N ALA A 27 -9.71 12.72 8.23
CA ALA A 27 -8.88 11.98 9.18
C ALA A 27 -8.99 10.47 8.99
N GLU A 28 -10.19 9.96 8.74
CA GLU A 28 -10.44 8.56 8.40
C GLU A 28 -9.79 8.16 7.07
N PHE A 29 -9.90 9.01 6.05
CA PHE A 29 -9.21 8.82 4.77
C PHE A 29 -7.70 8.71 4.96
N LEU A 30 -7.08 9.61 5.73
CA LEU A 30 -5.65 9.56 6.00
C LEU A 30 -5.26 8.25 6.70
N ARG A 31 -6.04 7.82 7.70
CA ARG A 31 -5.82 6.56 8.39
C ARG A 31 -5.92 5.38 7.43
N ALA A 32 -6.94 5.33 6.59
CA ALA A 32 -7.13 4.28 5.59
C ALA A 32 -6.01 4.26 4.55
N ARG A 33 -5.58 5.44 4.09
CA ARG A 33 -4.46 5.60 3.14
C ARG A 33 -3.15 5.12 3.74
N HIS A 34 -2.87 5.45 5.00
CA HIS A 34 -1.65 4.96 5.66
C HIS A 34 -1.71 3.46 5.93
N ALA A 35 -2.88 2.93 6.30
CA ALA A 35 -3.10 1.49 6.43
C ALA A 35 -2.94 0.74 5.09
N SER A 36 -3.41 1.31 3.97
CA SER A 36 -3.22 0.71 2.64
C SER A 36 -1.77 0.78 2.17
N THR A 37 -1.05 1.88 2.44
CA THR A 37 0.41 1.94 2.18
C THR A 37 1.21 0.98 3.05
N ALA A 38 0.78 0.72 4.29
CA ALA A 38 1.40 -0.28 5.15
C ALA A 38 1.07 -1.72 4.70
N SER A 39 -0.13 -1.94 4.14
CA SER A 39 -0.51 -3.21 3.51
C SER A 39 0.23 -3.46 2.19
N GLY A 40 0.61 -2.39 1.48
CA GLY A 40 1.43 -2.43 0.26
C GLY A 40 2.90 -2.80 0.49
N ALA A 41 3.36 -2.92 1.73
CA ALA A 41 4.75 -3.30 2.03
C ALA A 41 5.04 -4.81 1.88
N GLY A 42 4.05 -5.62 1.48
CA GLY A 42 4.22 -7.07 1.31
C GLY A 42 4.03 -7.59 -0.12
N GLY A 43 3.61 -6.76 -1.07
CA GLY A 43 3.34 -7.15 -2.45
C GLY A 43 4.27 -6.42 -3.41
N LEU A 44 4.99 -7.18 -4.25
CA LEU A 44 5.81 -6.65 -5.35
C LEU A 44 4.98 -5.67 -6.20
N ASP A 45 5.52 -4.47 -6.49
CA ASP A 45 4.86 -3.54 -7.40
C ASP A 45 4.79 -4.18 -8.80
N LEU A 46 3.71 -3.93 -9.54
CA LEU A 46 3.60 -4.42 -10.91
C LEU A 46 4.69 -3.81 -11.81
N LEU A 47 5.15 -2.60 -11.48
CA LEU A 47 6.30 -1.97 -12.13
C LEU A 47 7.61 -2.73 -11.85
N ASP A 48 7.75 -3.41 -10.71
CA ASP A 48 8.91 -4.27 -10.42
C ASP A 48 8.92 -5.55 -11.27
N LEU A 49 7.77 -5.92 -11.85
CA LEU A 49 7.64 -7.04 -12.80
C LEU A 49 7.87 -6.59 -14.26
N CYS A 50 7.92 -5.28 -14.53
CA CYS A 50 8.25 -4.72 -15.84
C CYS A 50 9.76 -4.79 -16.09
N GLY A 51 10.20 -5.77 -16.89
CA GLY A 51 11.63 -6.04 -17.14
C GLY A 51 11.93 -7.52 -17.33
N GLY A 52 10.93 -8.38 -17.10
CA GLY A 52 11.00 -9.82 -17.30
C GLY A 52 10.97 -10.59 -15.99
N LEU A 53 10.62 -11.86 -16.08
CA LEU A 53 10.46 -12.73 -14.91
C LEU A 53 11.79 -13.24 -14.35
N ALA A 54 12.93 -12.69 -14.81
CA ALA A 54 14.27 -13.12 -14.43
C ALA A 54 14.52 -13.04 -12.91
N GLY A 55 13.85 -12.12 -12.21
CA GLY A 55 13.90 -12.00 -10.75
C GLY A 55 12.95 -12.94 -9.99
N SER A 56 11.95 -13.51 -10.65
CA SER A 56 10.88 -14.29 -10.00
C SER A 56 11.33 -15.70 -9.62
N GLU A 57 10.94 -16.18 -8.46
CA GLU A 57 11.32 -17.51 -7.95
C GLU A 57 11.05 -18.65 -8.95
N THR A 58 9.97 -18.57 -9.71
CA THR A 58 9.58 -19.59 -10.71
C THR A 58 10.51 -19.65 -11.91
N PHE A 59 11.04 -18.51 -12.36
CA PHE A 59 11.87 -18.40 -13.56
C PHE A 59 13.35 -18.16 -13.24
N GLN A 60 13.75 -18.45 -11.99
CA GLN A 60 15.14 -18.46 -11.54
C GLN A 60 15.79 -19.82 -11.84
N GLY A 61 16.89 -19.80 -12.59
CA GLY A 61 17.70 -20.97 -12.90
C GLY A 61 17.85 -21.24 -14.39
N ALA A 62 18.49 -22.36 -14.74
CA ALA A 62 18.75 -22.72 -16.13
C ALA A 62 17.43 -23.06 -16.87
N PRO A 63 17.27 -22.67 -18.15
CA PRO A 63 16.02 -22.84 -18.89
C PRO A 63 15.48 -24.28 -18.89
N GLU A 64 16.36 -25.27 -19.03
CA GLU A 64 16.02 -26.69 -19.04
C GLU A 64 15.45 -27.19 -17.69
N LEU A 65 15.90 -26.61 -16.57
CA LEU A 65 15.37 -26.93 -15.25
C LEU A 65 14.01 -26.29 -15.03
N ILE A 66 13.83 -25.04 -15.48
CA ILE A 66 12.54 -24.35 -15.44
C ILE A 66 11.51 -25.13 -16.29
N GLN A 67 11.88 -25.52 -17.50
CA GLN A 67 11.01 -26.31 -18.40
C GLN A 67 10.62 -27.66 -17.80
N ARG A 68 11.56 -28.35 -17.13
CA ARG A 68 11.27 -29.61 -16.45
C ARG A 68 10.31 -29.42 -15.29
N ARG A 69 10.55 -28.44 -14.41
CA ARG A 69 9.66 -28.13 -13.28
C ARG A 69 8.24 -27.80 -13.74
N LEU A 70 8.11 -26.98 -14.77
CA LEU A 70 6.81 -26.64 -15.35
C LEU A 70 6.13 -27.90 -15.92
N ARG A 71 6.85 -28.76 -16.63
CA ARG A 71 6.28 -30.01 -17.16
C ARG A 71 5.81 -30.94 -16.04
N ASP A 72 6.59 -31.06 -14.97
CA ASP A 72 6.28 -31.96 -13.85
C ASP A 72 5.12 -31.43 -12.98
N ALA A 73 4.89 -30.12 -12.94
CA ALA A 73 3.80 -29.50 -12.17
C ALA A 73 2.39 -29.73 -12.74
N TRP A 74 2.28 -30.19 -13.99
CA TRP A 74 1.00 -30.49 -14.65
C TRP A 74 0.67 -31.99 -14.69
N ASN A 75 1.53 -32.85 -14.13
CA ASN A 75 1.29 -34.28 -13.95
C ASN A 75 0.88 -34.57 -12.51
#